data_AF-A0A288DCH0-F1
#
_entry.id   AF-A0A288DCH0-F1
#
_cell.length_a   1.000
_cell.length_b   1.000
_cell.length_c   1.000
_cell.angle_alpha   90.00
_cell.angle_beta   90.00
_cell.angle_gamma   90.00
#
_symmetry.space_group_name_H-M   'P 1'
#
loop_
_entity.id
_entity.type
_entity.pdbx_description
1 polymer ?
#
loop_
_entity_poly.entity_id
_entity_poly.type
_entity_poly.pdbx_seq_one_letter_code
_entity_poly.pdbx_strand_id
1 'polypeptide(L)'
;MNNTVIYENSFRTDNLIVYGNSEELKKILLELEKLMYGYNYEINLGFVKLPECSTIALCKDKLETIFVAQNPHKVWSNTEGKYDLEEENKEIIPASIGEFWKKFDNGFNDRGEFKQGERPSVNETEERDGLLLSEENEKKLYQLVDQYKTIVSSFISPASEVYHYLGYNTIPGYETRRGYRMIIVNKDRDSIFIYGSGSD
;
A
#
# COMPACT_ATOMS: atom_id res chain seq x y z
N MET A 1 -14.23 7.79 36.46
CA MET A 1 -13.21 6.74 36.19
C MET A 1 -13.39 6.35 34.74
N ASN A 2 -12.47 6.77 33.86
CA ASN A 2 -12.55 6.47 32.44
C ASN A 2 -12.03 5.04 32.22
N ASN A 3 -12.90 4.15 31.77
CA ASN A 3 -12.54 2.81 31.36
C ASN A 3 -11.86 2.90 29.99
N THR A 4 -10.52 2.89 29.98
CA THR A 4 -9.74 2.67 28.77
C THR A 4 -9.99 1.22 28.33
N VAL A 5 -10.79 1.04 27.29
CA VAL A 5 -10.97 -0.27 26.66
C VAL A 5 -9.73 -0.55 25.80
N ILE A 6 -8.91 -1.51 26.23
CA ILE A 6 -7.78 -2.01 25.47
C ILE A 6 -8.29 -3.19 24.65
N TYR A 7 -8.37 -3.03 23.33
CA TYR A 7 -8.74 -4.11 22.41
C TYR A 7 -7.49 -4.90 22.01
N GLU A 8 -7.43 -6.19 22.39
CA GLU A 8 -6.47 -7.14 21.83
C GLU A 8 -7.01 -7.61 20.46
N ASN A 9 -6.51 -7.00 19.38
CA ASN A 9 -6.93 -7.33 18.02
C ASN A 9 -6.28 -8.62 17.51
N SER A 10 -7.10 -9.59 17.09
CA SER A 10 -6.68 -10.77 16.33
C SER A 10 -6.29 -10.36 14.90
N PHE A 11 -5.01 -10.13 14.67
CA PHE A 11 -4.44 -9.81 13.35
C PHE A 11 -4.55 -11.02 12.40
N ARG A 12 -5.18 -10.85 11.22
CA ARG A 12 -5.12 -11.84 10.13
C ARG A 12 -3.85 -11.60 9.31
N THR A 13 -2.83 -12.40 9.57
CA THR A 13 -1.49 -12.33 8.92
C THR A 13 -1.44 -12.89 7.49
N ASP A 14 -2.55 -13.42 6.99
CA ASP A 14 -2.54 -14.31 5.82
C ASP A 14 -2.48 -13.57 4.47
N ASN A 15 -2.56 -12.24 4.46
CA ASN A 15 -2.60 -11.43 3.24
C ASN A 15 -1.32 -10.62 2.96
N LEU A 16 -0.32 -10.62 3.86
CA LEU A 16 0.89 -9.83 3.66
C LEU A 16 1.83 -10.54 2.69
N ILE A 17 1.98 -9.97 1.51
CA ILE A 17 2.87 -10.48 0.48
C ILE A 17 4.18 -9.70 0.51
N VAL A 18 5.24 -10.41 0.90
CA VAL A 18 6.63 -9.96 0.74
C VAL A 18 7.38 -11.03 -0.06
N TYR A 19 7.47 -10.85 -1.38
CA TYR A 19 8.30 -11.73 -2.22
C TYR A 19 9.72 -11.16 -2.32
N GLY A 20 10.71 -11.98 -1.95
CA GLY A 20 12.12 -11.76 -2.29
C GLY A 20 12.95 -10.83 -1.38
N ASN A 21 12.51 -10.51 -0.15
CA ASN A 21 13.26 -9.66 0.80
C ASN A 21 13.05 -10.01 2.28
N SER A 22 13.89 -9.41 3.15
CA SER A 22 14.20 -9.80 4.54
C SER A 22 13.00 -9.82 5.51
N GLU A 23 13.09 -10.68 6.52
CA GLU A 23 12.18 -10.74 7.69
C GLU A 23 11.97 -9.37 8.36
N GLU A 24 12.92 -8.45 8.21
CA GLU A 24 12.83 -7.08 8.71
C GLU A 24 11.75 -6.26 7.98
N LEU A 25 11.71 -6.30 6.64
CA LEU A 25 10.68 -5.60 5.87
C LEU A 25 9.27 -6.11 6.23
N LYS A 26 9.14 -7.44 6.36
CA LYS A 26 7.87 -8.06 6.78
C LYS A 26 7.43 -7.54 8.15
N LYS A 27 8.35 -7.46 9.12
CA LYS A 27 8.07 -6.90 10.46
C LYS A 27 7.67 -5.42 10.39
N ILE A 28 8.38 -4.62 9.59
CA ILE A 28 8.06 -3.20 9.42
C ILE A 28 6.63 -3.04 8.89
N LEU A 29 6.28 -3.74 7.80
CA LEU A 29 4.94 -3.64 7.20
C LEU A 29 3.84 -4.09 8.17
N LEU A 30 4.01 -5.21 8.87
CA LEU A 30 3.03 -5.68 9.87
C LEU A 30 2.84 -4.69 11.02
N GLU A 31 3.92 -4.07 11.51
CA GLU A 31 3.84 -3.09 12.59
C GLU A 31 3.24 -1.77 12.11
N LEU A 32 3.48 -1.36 10.86
CA LEU A 32 2.81 -0.22 10.23
C LEU A 32 1.30 -0.47 10.11
N GLU A 33 0.90 -1.64 9.60
CA GLU A 33 -0.52 -2.03 9.52
C GLU A 33 -1.19 -1.98 10.90
N LYS A 34 -0.55 -2.51 11.94
CA LYS A 34 -1.03 -2.43 13.35
C LYS A 34 -1.23 -1.02 13.83
N LEU A 35 -0.26 -0.14 13.57
CA LEU A 35 -0.33 1.26 14.00
C LEU A 35 -1.35 2.06 13.21
N MET A 36 -1.72 1.61 12.01
CA MET A 36 -2.71 2.30 11.16
C MET A 36 -4.10 1.67 11.23
N TYR A 37 -4.27 0.56 11.97
CA TYR A 37 -5.53 -0.16 12.12
C TYR A 37 -6.47 0.55 13.12
N GLY A 38 -7.71 0.83 12.71
CA GLY A 38 -8.72 1.54 13.51
C GLY A 38 -10.07 0.81 13.59
N TYR A 39 -11.00 1.33 14.41
CA TYR A 39 -12.30 0.70 14.72
C TYR A 39 -13.12 0.27 13.50
N ASN A 40 -12.96 0.92 12.35
CA ASN A 40 -13.51 0.50 11.05
C ASN A 40 -12.48 0.64 9.91
N TYR A 41 -11.18 0.77 10.21
CA TYR A 41 -10.19 1.09 9.18
C TYR A 41 -9.18 -0.04 9.06
N GLU A 42 -9.27 -0.78 7.95
CA GLU A 42 -8.32 -1.84 7.61
C GLU A 42 -7.30 -1.32 6.61
N ILE A 43 -6.00 -1.41 6.97
CA ILE A 43 -4.88 -1.06 6.10
C ILE A 43 -4.16 -2.33 5.67
N ASN A 44 -3.92 -2.43 4.37
CA ASN A 44 -3.10 -3.47 3.76
C ASN A 44 -1.95 -2.82 3.00
N LEU A 45 -0.73 -3.18 3.37
CA LEU A 45 0.50 -2.73 2.74
C LEU A 45 1.16 -3.92 2.06
N GLY A 46 1.92 -3.68 1.00
CA GLY A 46 2.72 -4.75 0.42
C GLY A 46 3.87 -4.29 -0.43
N PHE A 47 4.80 -5.23 -0.61
CA PHE A 47 6.04 -5.05 -1.31
C PHE A 47 6.38 -6.32 -2.07
N VAL A 48 6.48 -6.23 -3.39
CA VAL A 48 6.79 -7.34 -4.25
C VAL A 48 8.06 -7.01 -5.01
N LYS A 49 9.10 -7.82 -4.82
CA LYS A 49 10.30 -7.77 -5.65
C LYS A 49 10.03 -8.48 -6.97
N LEU A 50 10.37 -7.83 -8.08
CA LEU A 50 10.16 -8.29 -9.44
C LEU A 50 11.52 -8.53 -10.11
N PRO A 51 12.18 -9.69 -9.84
CA PRO A 51 13.45 -10.00 -10.45
C PRO A 51 13.30 -10.15 -11.96
N GLU A 52 14.31 -9.69 -12.71
CA GLU A 52 14.35 -9.75 -14.17
C GLU A 52 13.16 -9.04 -14.85
N CYS A 53 12.52 -8.08 -14.17
CA CYS A 53 11.62 -7.15 -14.82
C CYS A 53 12.40 -5.88 -15.19
N SER A 54 12.74 -5.72 -16.47
CA SER A 54 13.42 -4.52 -16.98
C SER A 54 12.51 -3.59 -17.81
N THR A 55 11.27 -4.01 -18.07
CA THR A 55 10.29 -3.24 -18.83
C THR A 55 8.92 -3.31 -18.15
N ILE A 56 8.09 -2.30 -18.36
CA ILE A 56 6.76 -2.26 -17.75
C ILE A 56 5.87 -3.45 -18.15
N ALA A 57 5.98 -3.92 -19.40
CA ALA A 57 5.26 -5.10 -19.88
C ALA A 57 5.66 -6.35 -19.07
N LEU A 58 6.97 -6.59 -18.88
CA LEU A 58 7.45 -7.73 -18.09
C LEU A 58 7.03 -7.64 -16.62
N CYS A 59 6.93 -6.43 -16.07
CA CYS A 59 6.46 -6.23 -14.69
C CYS A 59 4.97 -6.55 -14.58
N LYS A 60 4.16 -6.11 -15.54
CA LYS A 60 2.72 -6.40 -15.61
C LYS A 60 2.50 -7.92 -15.63
N ASP A 61 3.14 -8.63 -16.57
CA ASP A 61 3.00 -10.08 -16.71
C ASP A 61 3.37 -10.83 -15.42
N LYS A 62 4.46 -10.40 -14.75
CA LYS A 62 4.88 -11.00 -13.46
C LYS A 62 3.88 -10.73 -12.35
N LEU A 63 3.37 -9.50 -12.24
CA LEU A 63 2.37 -9.14 -11.23
C LEU A 63 1.08 -9.92 -11.43
N GLU A 64 0.60 -10.03 -12.67
CA GLU A 64 -0.56 -10.85 -13.01
C GLU A 64 -0.31 -12.30 -12.61
N THR A 65 0.85 -12.87 -12.94
CA THR A 65 1.19 -14.24 -12.54
C THR A 65 1.15 -14.42 -11.02
N ILE A 66 1.76 -13.49 -10.26
CA ILE A 66 1.82 -13.55 -8.80
C ILE A 66 0.42 -13.47 -8.20
N PHE A 67 -0.39 -12.51 -8.64
CA PHE A 67 -1.66 -12.17 -8.01
C PHE A 67 -2.85 -13.00 -8.53
N VAL A 68 -2.85 -13.43 -9.79
CA VAL A 68 -3.84 -14.38 -10.33
C VAL A 68 -3.68 -15.75 -9.65
N ALA A 69 -2.44 -16.21 -9.45
CA ALA A 69 -2.19 -17.46 -8.74
C ALA A 69 -2.72 -17.44 -7.30
N GLN A 70 -2.78 -16.27 -6.67
CA GLN A 70 -3.23 -16.10 -5.29
C GLN A 70 -4.73 -15.84 -5.15
N ASN A 71 -5.35 -15.24 -6.17
CA ASN A 71 -6.77 -14.93 -6.19
C ASN A 71 -7.48 -15.54 -7.42
N PRO A 72 -7.37 -16.86 -7.67
CA PRO A 72 -7.92 -17.48 -8.88
C PRO A 72 -9.45 -17.28 -8.99
N HIS A 73 -10.13 -17.16 -7.85
CA HIS A 73 -11.58 -16.93 -7.79
C HIS A 73 -12.00 -15.50 -8.15
N LYS A 74 -11.11 -14.50 -8.00
CA LYS A 74 -11.41 -13.10 -8.38
C LYS A 74 -11.31 -12.86 -9.88
N VAL A 75 -10.70 -13.77 -10.63
CA VAL A 75 -10.64 -13.74 -12.11
C VAL A 75 -11.96 -14.22 -12.72
N TRP A 76 -12.84 -14.88 -11.95
CA TRP A 76 -14.02 -15.57 -12.46
C TRP A 76 -15.33 -14.75 -12.48
N SER A 77 -15.36 -13.47 -12.09
CA SER A 77 -16.61 -12.69 -12.08
C SER A 77 -17.03 -12.10 -13.43
N ASN A 78 -16.34 -12.41 -14.53
CA ASN A 78 -16.60 -11.83 -15.85
C ASN A 78 -16.96 -12.95 -16.85
N THR A 79 -17.75 -13.94 -16.44
CA THR A 79 -18.11 -15.06 -17.34
C THR A 79 -19.16 -14.72 -18.39
N GLU A 80 -19.59 -13.46 -18.49
CA GLU A 80 -20.40 -12.99 -19.61
C GLU A 80 -19.91 -11.62 -20.11
N GLY A 81 -19.01 -11.63 -21.09
CA GLY A 81 -18.79 -10.47 -21.94
C GLY A 81 -17.35 -9.95 -21.93
N LYS A 82 -16.62 -10.31 -22.99
CA LYS A 82 -15.49 -9.58 -23.57
C LYS A 82 -14.61 -8.80 -22.58
N TYR A 83 -13.45 -9.37 -22.27
CA TYR A 83 -12.29 -8.56 -21.92
C TYR A 83 -11.98 -7.65 -23.11
N ASP A 84 -12.36 -6.38 -23.03
CA ASP A 84 -11.91 -5.37 -23.99
C ASP A 84 -10.43 -5.09 -23.69
N LEU A 85 -9.56 -5.69 -24.52
CA LEU A 85 -8.10 -5.46 -24.53
C LEU A 85 -7.73 -3.96 -24.71
N GLU A 86 -8.69 -3.10 -25.07
CA GLU A 86 -8.50 -1.65 -25.14
C GLU A 86 -8.57 -0.95 -23.75
N GLU A 87 -9.25 -1.51 -22.74
CA GLU A 87 -9.24 -0.97 -21.37
C GLU A 87 -7.99 -1.40 -20.58
N GLU A 88 -7.35 -2.51 -20.95
CA GLU A 88 -6.07 -2.98 -20.38
C GLU A 88 -4.92 -1.95 -20.51
N ASN A 89 -4.97 -1.10 -21.54
CA ASN A 89 -3.99 -0.03 -21.76
C ASN A 89 -4.19 1.18 -20.84
N LYS A 90 -5.29 1.25 -20.08
CA LYS A 90 -5.52 2.28 -19.06
C LYS A 90 -5.08 1.85 -17.66
N GLU A 91 -4.61 0.62 -17.50
CA GLU A 91 -4.24 0.08 -16.19
C GLU A 91 -2.88 0.57 -15.68
N ILE A 92 -2.03 1.13 -16.55
CA ILE A 92 -0.71 1.59 -16.17
C ILE A 92 -0.48 3.02 -16.65
N ILE A 93 -0.25 3.93 -15.72
CA ILE A 93 -0.06 5.36 -16.03
C ILE A 93 1.34 5.78 -15.60
N PRO A 94 2.18 6.33 -16.49
CA PRO A 94 3.48 6.87 -16.11
C PRO A 94 3.36 7.92 -15.00
N ALA A 95 4.30 7.90 -14.06
CA ALA A 95 4.39 8.84 -12.95
C ALA A 95 5.83 9.30 -12.76
N SER A 96 6.00 10.51 -12.24
CA SER A 96 7.30 10.99 -11.78
C SER A 96 7.66 10.40 -10.41
N ILE A 97 8.96 10.37 -10.09
CA ILE A 97 9.45 10.01 -8.75
C ILE A 97 8.87 10.96 -7.67
N GLY A 98 8.64 12.24 -8.01
CA GLY A 98 8.02 13.19 -7.09
C GLY A 98 6.56 12.86 -6.79
N GLU A 99 5.77 12.51 -7.81
CA GLU A 99 4.38 12.06 -7.64
C GLU A 99 4.30 10.75 -6.85
N PHE A 100 5.25 9.85 -7.08
CA PHE A 100 5.40 8.63 -6.30
C PHE A 100 5.55 8.91 -4.81
N TRP A 101 6.51 9.76 -4.40
CA TRP A 101 6.72 10.07 -2.99
C TRP A 101 5.53 10.80 -2.38
N LYS A 102 4.91 11.72 -3.14
CA LYS A 102 3.68 12.39 -2.71
C LYS A 102 2.55 11.39 -2.43
N LYS A 103 2.34 10.42 -3.32
CA LYS A 103 1.31 9.36 -3.15
C LYS A 103 1.64 8.42 -2.00
N PHE A 104 2.90 8.04 -1.86
CA PHE A 104 3.39 7.22 -0.77
C PHE A 104 3.12 7.91 0.58
N ASP A 105 3.56 9.16 0.73
CA ASP A 105 3.39 9.93 1.97
C ASP A 105 1.90 10.17 2.27
N ASN A 106 1.09 10.47 1.25
CA ASN A 106 -0.35 10.59 1.41
C ASN A 106 -0.98 9.29 1.94
N GLY A 107 -0.53 8.12 1.48
CA GLY A 107 -1.06 6.83 1.95
C GLY A 107 -0.80 6.54 3.43
N PHE A 108 0.22 7.17 4.03
CA PHE A 108 0.50 7.06 5.47
C PHE A 108 -0.14 8.19 6.29
N ASN A 109 -0.36 9.36 5.68
CA ASN A 109 -0.95 10.52 6.35
C ASN A 109 -2.49 10.45 6.38
N ASP A 110 -3.14 9.94 5.33
CA ASP A 110 -4.60 9.80 5.24
C ASP A 110 -5.05 8.52 5.95
N ARG A 111 -5.45 8.64 7.22
CA ARG A 111 -5.78 7.50 8.12
C ARG A 111 -7.27 7.44 8.49
N GLY A 112 -8.15 7.87 7.56
CA GLY A 112 -9.62 7.92 7.71
C GLY A 112 -10.12 9.29 8.17
N GLU A 113 -11.40 9.62 7.96
CA GLU A 113 -11.99 10.86 8.50
C GLU A 113 -12.60 10.61 9.89
N PHE A 114 -12.40 11.55 10.84
CA PHE A 114 -13.26 11.58 12.02
C PHE A 114 -14.65 12.03 11.63
N LYS A 115 -15.69 11.36 12.15
CA LYS A 115 -17.05 11.87 12.06
C LYS A 115 -17.11 13.23 12.76
N GLN A 116 -17.70 14.23 12.09
CA GLN A 116 -18.03 15.53 12.68
C GLN A 116 -18.64 15.35 14.08
N GLY A 117 -17.95 15.85 15.11
CA GLY A 117 -18.42 15.81 16.50
C GLY A 117 -17.49 15.09 17.49
N GLU A 118 -16.47 14.35 17.03
CA GLU A 118 -15.56 13.58 17.90
C GLU A 118 -14.13 14.18 17.97
N ARG A 119 -13.99 15.50 18.07
CA ARG A 119 -12.69 16.14 18.37
C ARG A 119 -12.47 16.21 19.89
N PRO A 120 -11.38 15.64 20.44
CA PRO A 120 -10.82 16.19 21.66
C PRO A 120 -10.08 17.48 21.31
N SER A 121 -10.50 18.60 21.89
CA SER A 121 -9.84 19.89 21.73
C SER A 121 -8.46 19.84 22.38
N VAL A 122 -7.40 19.70 21.58
CA VAL A 122 -6.06 20.06 22.04
C VAL A 122 -5.33 20.76 20.89
N ASN A 123 -5.27 22.08 21.01
CA ASN A 123 -4.38 23.01 20.34
C ASN A 123 -4.26 22.88 18.81
N GLU A 124 -4.98 23.80 18.15
CA GLU A 124 -4.94 24.14 16.74
C GLU A 124 -3.52 24.19 16.18
N THR A 125 -3.22 23.38 15.17
CA THR A 125 -2.48 23.85 13.98
C THR A 125 -2.58 22.95 12.75
N GLU A 126 -3.01 21.69 12.83
CA GLU A 126 -3.28 20.88 11.62
C GLU A 126 -4.48 19.94 11.85
N GLU A 127 -5.52 20.06 11.01
CA GLU A 127 -6.63 19.12 10.99
C GLU A 127 -6.11 17.77 10.49
N ARG A 128 -5.85 16.83 11.40
CA ARG A 128 -5.46 15.46 11.03
C ARG A 128 -6.72 14.62 10.84
N ASP A 129 -6.98 14.24 9.60
CA ASP A 129 -7.92 13.18 9.26
C ASP A 129 -7.26 11.83 9.61
N GLY A 130 -7.71 11.20 10.71
CA GLY A 130 -7.49 9.76 10.90
C GLY A 130 -7.12 9.29 12.30
N LEU A 131 -7.02 7.96 12.46
CA LEU A 131 -6.72 7.27 13.71
C LEU A 131 -5.77 8.06 14.63
N LEU A 132 -6.29 8.51 15.78
CA LEU A 132 -5.50 9.23 16.79
C LEU A 132 -4.62 8.23 17.54
N LEU A 133 -3.32 8.31 17.31
CA LEU A 133 -2.31 7.55 18.04
C LEU A 133 -1.81 8.32 19.27
N SER A 134 -1.33 7.59 20.28
CA SER A 134 -0.54 8.20 21.36
C SER A 134 0.75 8.80 20.78
N GLU A 135 1.35 9.77 21.48
CA GLU A 135 2.63 10.37 21.06
C GLU A 135 3.74 9.32 20.82
N GLU A 136 3.78 8.30 21.67
CA GLU A 136 4.70 7.17 21.52
C GLU A 136 4.45 6.39 20.22
N ASN A 137 3.19 6.12 19.90
CA ASN A 137 2.81 5.40 18.68
C ASN A 137 2.97 6.25 17.42
N GLU A 138 2.72 7.56 17.48
CA GLU A 138 3.07 8.49 16.39
C GLU A 138 4.57 8.48 16.11
N LYS A 139 5.40 8.57 17.15
CA LYS A 139 6.86 8.51 17.00
C LYS A 139 7.30 7.17 16.39
N LYS A 140 6.74 6.06 16.87
CA LYS A 140 7.02 4.73 16.32
C LYS A 140 6.57 4.62 14.85
N LEU A 141 5.42 5.17 14.49
CA LEU A 141 4.92 5.22 13.11
C LEU A 141 5.93 5.93 12.21
N TYR A 142 6.34 7.16 12.54
CA TYR A 142 7.30 7.91 11.72
C TYR A 142 8.62 7.17 11.55
N GLN A 143 9.14 6.55 12.62
CA GLN A 143 10.35 5.74 12.55
C GLN A 143 10.22 4.55 11.59
N LEU A 144 9.10 3.84 11.63
CA LEU A 144 8.85 2.70 10.75
C LEU A 144 8.61 3.13 9.30
N VAL A 145 7.93 4.26 9.08
CA VAL A 145 7.76 4.86 7.75
C VAL A 145 9.11 5.23 7.17
N ASP A 146 10.00 5.87 7.93
CA ASP A 146 11.34 6.23 7.46
C ASP A 146 12.19 4.99 7.13
N GLN A 147 12.10 3.93 7.94
CA GLN A 147 12.75 2.65 7.62
C GLN A 147 12.20 2.05 6.32
N TYR A 148 10.88 2.06 6.12
CA TYR A 148 10.28 1.57 4.89
C TYR A 148 10.68 2.42 3.67
N LYS A 149 10.65 3.76 3.79
CA LYS A 149 11.13 4.70 2.76
C LYS A 149 12.59 4.45 2.42
N THR A 150 13.43 4.14 3.40
CA THR A 150 14.85 3.82 3.18
C THR A 150 15.01 2.56 2.32
N ILE A 151 14.25 1.50 2.63
CA ILE A 151 14.23 0.26 1.84
C ILE A 151 13.77 0.55 0.42
N VAL A 152 12.63 1.23 0.25
CA VAL A 152 12.06 1.56 -1.07
C VAL A 152 13.02 2.43 -1.89
N SER A 153 13.64 3.44 -1.25
CA SER A 153 14.60 4.33 -1.90
C SER A 153 15.82 3.59 -2.44
N SER A 154 16.23 2.49 -1.81
CA SER A 154 17.35 1.68 -2.32
C SER A 154 17.08 1.07 -3.70
N PHE A 155 15.79 0.94 -4.09
CA PHE A 155 15.35 0.46 -5.40
C PHE A 155 15.09 1.58 -6.42
N ILE A 156 15.16 2.85 -6.01
CA ILE A 156 14.94 4.00 -6.90
C ILE A 156 16.28 4.61 -7.29
N SER A 157 16.44 4.95 -8.56
CA SER A 157 17.59 5.66 -9.12
C SER A 157 17.08 6.75 -10.06
N PRO A 158 17.92 7.71 -10.48
CA PRO A 158 17.52 8.70 -11.48
C PRO A 158 17.07 8.10 -12.82
N ALA A 159 17.47 6.86 -13.12
CA ALA A 159 17.10 6.14 -14.34
C ALA A 159 15.86 5.23 -14.17
N SER A 160 15.31 5.13 -12.96
CA SER A 160 14.14 4.30 -12.70
C SER A 160 12.89 4.94 -13.32
N GLU A 161 12.06 4.11 -13.95
CA GLU A 161 10.76 4.52 -14.50
C GLU A 161 9.68 4.15 -13.48
N VAL A 162 8.72 5.05 -13.25
CA VAL A 162 7.68 4.84 -12.23
C VAL A 162 6.31 4.88 -12.88
N TYR A 163 5.43 3.99 -12.44
CA TYR A 163 4.09 3.85 -12.99
C TYR A 163 3.06 3.64 -11.88
N HIS A 164 1.90 4.28 -12.01
CA HIS A 164 0.69 3.87 -11.31
C HIS A 164 0.18 2.56 -11.90
N TYR A 165 -0.22 1.63 -11.03
CA TYR A 165 -0.86 0.38 -11.43
C TYR A 165 -2.30 0.35 -10.92
N LEU A 166 -3.23 0.39 -11.87
CA LEU A 166 -4.68 0.43 -11.67
C LEU A 166 -5.33 -0.94 -11.93
N GLY A 167 -4.58 -2.03 -12.10
CA GLY A 167 -5.17 -3.37 -12.19
C GLY A 167 -5.74 -3.81 -10.83
N TYR A 168 -7.02 -3.53 -10.56
CA TYR A 168 -7.62 -3.72 -9.23
C TYR A 168 -7.97 -5.18 -8.90
N ASN A 169 -8.24 -6.00 -9.90
CA ASN A 169 -8.99 -7.25 -9.70
C ASN A 169 -8.18 -8.38 -9.04
N THR A 170 -6.86 -8.28 -8.98
CA THR A 170 -5.98 -9.37 -8.54
C THR A 170 -5.14 -9.03 -7.30
N ILE A 171 -4.88 -7.75 -7.01
CA ILE A 171 -4.05 -7.34 -5.86
C ILE A 171 -4.82 -7.48 -4.54
N PRO A 172 -4.22 -8.03 -3.46
CA PRO A 172 -4.82 -8.02 -2.13
C PRO A 172 -5.07 -6.61 -1.62
N GLY A 173 -6.23 -6.42 -1.01
CA GLY A 173 -6.67 -5.13 -0.52
C GLY A 173 -8.02 -4.74 -1.13
N TYR A 174 -8.43 -3.52 -0.83
CA TYR A 174 -9.76 -3.03 -1.14
C TYR A 174 -9.76 -2.18 -2.40
N GLU A 175 -10.91 -2.10 -3.08
CA GLU A 175 -11.18 -1.12 -4.14
C GLU A 175 -11.33 0.27 -3.52
N THR A 176 -10.23 0.90 -3.10
CA THR A 176 -10.36 2.12 -2.29
C THR A 176 -9.79 3.36 -2.95
N ARG A 177 -10.48 4.47 -2.65
CA ARG A 177 -10.10 5.84 -3.01
C ARG A 177 -8.80 6.28 -2.31
N ARG A 178 -8.42 5.61 -1.23
CA ARG A 178 -7.31 5.96 -0.33
C ARG A 178 -6.24 4.88 -0.40
N GLY A 179 -5.24 5.11 -1.25
CA GLY A 179 -4.15 4.16 -1.46
C GLY A 179 -3.19 4.55 -2.57
N TYR A 180 -2.12 3.77 -2.69
CA TYR A 180 -1.17 3.86 -3.78
C TYR A 180 -0.84 2.45 -4.27
N ARG A 181 -0.54 2.34 -5.57
CA ARG A 181 -0.11 1.11 -6.23
C ARG A 181 0.87 1.52 -7.31
N MET A 182 2.13 1.22 -7.10
CA MET A 182 3.22 1.78 -7.88
C MET A 182 4.18 0.68 -8.33
N ILE A 183 4.52 0.68 -9.61
CA ILE A 183 5.61 -0.13 -10.17
C ILE A 183 6.81 0.79 -10.33
N ILE A 184 7.96 0.38 -9.80
CA ILE A 184 9.25 1.01 -10.05
C ILE A 184 10.05 0.05 -10.92
N VAL A 185 10.26 0.43 -12.17
CA VAL A 185 10.98 -0.34 -13.18
C VAL A 185 12.45 0.07 -13.19
N ASN A 186 13.33 -0.91 -13.07
CA ASN A 186 14.77 -0.78 -13.15
C ASN A 186 15.32 -1.65 -14.29
N LYS A 187 16.19 -1.11 -15.14
CA LYS A 187 16.75 -1.87 -16.28
C LYS A 187 17.84 -2.86 -15.85
N ASP A 188 18.68 -2.47 -14.89
CA ASP A 188 19.91 -3.19 -14.54
C ASP A 188 19.87 -3.86 -13.16
N ARG A 189 18.70 -3.86 -12.50
CA ARG A 189 18.49 -4.44 -11.17
C ARG A 189 17.03 -4.80 -10.99
N ASP A 190 16.71 -5.42 -9.86
CA ASP A 190 15.36 -5.83 -9.55
C ASP A 190 14.40 -4.62 -9.51
N SER A 191 13.26 -4.80 -10.16
CA SER A 191 12.13 -3.86 -10.09
C SER A 191 11.29 -4.19 -8.85
N ILE A 192 10.43 -3.26 -8.45
CA ILE A 192 9.54 -3.49 -7.31
C ILE A 192 8.12 -3.02 -7.64
N PHE A 193 7.16 -3.68 -7.02
CA PHE A 193 5.79 -3.22 -6.92
C PHE A 193 5.46 -2.99 -5.46
N ILE A 194 4.93 -1.81 -5.14
CA ILE A 194 4.48 -1.48 -3.79
C ILE A 194 3.03 -1.06 -3.82
N TYR A 195 2.32 -1.41 -2.76
CA TYR A 195 0.95 -0.97 -2.59
C TYR A 195 0.63 -0.65 -1.14
N GLY A 196 -0.34 0.23 -0.98
CA GLY A 196 -1.03 0.51 0.27
C GLY A 196 -2.49 0.79 -0.05
N SER A 197 -3.41 0.15 0.67
CA SER A 197 -4.85 0.39 0.55
C SER A 197 -5.49 0.42 1.93
N GLY A 198 -6.28 1.46 2.20
CA GLY A 198 -7.14 1.53 3.39
C GLY A 198 -8.61 1.42 3.02
N SER A 199 -9.40 0.67 3.79
CA SER A 199 -10.87 0.65 3.69
C SER A 199 -11.51 1.06 5.00
N ASP A 200 -12.56 1.87 4.89
CA ASP A 200 -13.54 2.13 5.95
C ASP A 200 -14.55 0.96 6.09
#